data_AF-A0A529PU83-F1
#
_entry.id   AF-A0A529PU83-F1
#
_cell.length_a   1.000
_cell.length_b   1.000
_cell.length_c   1.000
_cell.angle_alpha   90.00
_cell.angle_beta   90.00
_cell.angle_gamma   90.00
#
_symmetry.space_group_name_H-M   'P 1'
#
loop_
_entity.id
_entity.type
_entity.pdbx_description
1 polymer ?
#
loop_
_entity_poly.entity_id
_entity_poly.type
_entity_poly.pdbx_seq_one_letter_code
_entity_poly.pdbx_strand_id
1 'polypeptide(L)' 'TVADRYANEEMFDGTPEGWDTARYRIPPAPAGRLLEHGDIVDLGDRAFEVIHTPGHSPGGIALYEKKNGILLS' A
#
# COMPACT_ATOMS: atom_id res chain seq x y z
N THR A 1 -17.81 -2.11 4.75
CA THR A 1 -17.36 -3.07 3.71
C THR A 1 -17.83 -4.45 4.13
N VAL A 2 -17.50 -5.56 3.45
CA VAL A 2 -17.80 -6.90 4.03
C VAL A 2 -16.81 -7.31 5.13
N ALA A 3 -15.78 -6.50 5.39
CA ALA A 3 -14.72 -6.80 6.37
C ALA A 3 -15.28 -7.05 7.78
N ASP A 4 -16.33 -6.32 8.18
CA ASP A 4 -16.94 -6.44 9.50
C ASP A 4 -17.50 -7.85 9.80
N ARG A 5 -17.74 -8.67 8.76
CA ARG A 5 -18.20 -10.06 8.90
C ARG A 5 -17.08 -11.08 9.04
N TYR A 6 -15.84 -10.74 8.69
CA TYR A 6 -14.73 -11.69 8.58
C TYR A 6 -13.49 -11.29 9.39
N ALA A 7 -13.36 -10.01 9.73
CA ALA A 7 -12.27 -9.47 10.53
C ALA A 7 -12.77 -8.99 11.89
N ASN A 8 -13.33 -9.91 12.67
CA ASN A 8 -13.82 -9.67 14.03
C ASN A 8 -12.76 -10.07 15.07
N GLU A 9 -13.02 -9.81 16.36
CA GLU A 9 -12.05 -10.12 17.43
C GLU A 9 -11.74 -11.62 17.57
N GLU A 10 -12.66 -12.48 17.13
CA GLU A 10 -12.48 -13.94 17.15
C GLU A 10 -11.40 -14.44 16.17
N MET A 11 -10.95 -13.60 15.23
CA MET A 11 -9.89 -13.95 14.29
C MET A 11 -8.49 -13.94 14.93
N PHE A 12 -8.34 -13.39 16.14
CA PHE A 12 -7.05 -13.23 16.80
C PHE A 12 -6.95 -14.17 18.01
N ASP A 13 -5.81 -14.85 18.16
CA ASP A 13 -5.52 -15.69 19.33
C ASP A 13 -5.32 -14.89 20.63
N GLY A 14 -5.24 -13.56 20.53
CA GLY A 14 -5.16 -12.64 21.64
C GLY A 14 -4.88 -11.20 21.19
N THR A 15 -5.16 -10.25 22.08
CA THR A 15 -4.86 -8.83 21.87
C THR A 15 -3.96 -8.30 22.99
N PRO A 16 -3.17 -7.24 22.73
CA PRO A 16 -2.43 -6.54 23.78
C PRO A 16 -3.36 -6.02 24.89
N GLU A 17 -2.86 -5.93 26.12
CA GLU A 17 -3.62 -5.34 27.23
C GLU A 17 -4.05 -3.91 26.90
N GLY A 18 -5.34 -3.61 27.10
CA GLY A 18 -5.92 -2.29 26.81
C GLY A 18 -6.20 -2.01 25.33
N TRP A 19 -6.13 -3.02 24.46
CA TRP A 19 -6.51 -2.88 23.05
C TRP A 19 -7.99 -2.50 22.89
N ASP A 20 -8.25 -1.47 22.07
CA ASP A 20 -9.59 -1.03 21.67
C ASP A 20 -9.64 -0.92 20.14
N THR A 21 -10.20 -1.94 19.51
CA THR A 21 -10.36 -2.05 18.05
C THR A 21 -11.12 -0.84 17.47
N ALA A 22 -12.12 -0.33 18.20
CA ALA A 22 -12.94 0.79 17.74
C ALA A 22 -12.14 2.11 17.70
N ARG A 23 -11.14 2.26 18.58
CA ARG A 23 -10.27 3.45 18.67
C ARG A 23 -9.01 3.38 17.81
N TYR A 24 -8.56 2.18 17.44
CA TYR A 24 -7.32 2.05 16.67
C TYR A 24 -7.39 2.77 15.32
N ARG A 25 -6.41 3.63 15.03
CA ARG A 25 -6.27 4.35 13.77
C ARG A 25 -4.80 4.38 13.36
N ILE A 26 -4.52 4.17 12.09
CA ILE A 26 -3.20 4.44 11.49
C ILE A 26 -3.27 5.82 10.85
N PRO A 27 -2.54 6.83 11.36
CA PRO A 27 -2.53 8.15 10.75
C PRO A 27 -1.85 8.09 9.37
N PRO A 28 -2.34 8.87 8.38
CA PRO A 28 -1.69 8.93 7.08
C PRO A 28 -0.31 9.58 7.21
N ALA A 29 0.68 9.03 6.52
CA ALA A 29 1.93 9.73 6.28
C ALA A 29 1.74 10.75 5.15
N PRO A 30 2.21 12.00 5.29
CA PRO A 30 2.14 12.97 4.21
C PRO A 30 2.99 12.51 3.02
N ALA A 31 2.46 12.66 1.80
CA ALA A 31 3.20 12.33 0.59
C ALA A 31 4.29 13.38 0.36
N GLY A 32 5.56 12.94 0.26
CA GLY A 32 6.68 13.83 -0.08
C GLY A 32 6.73 14.22 -1.56
N ARG A 33 6.14 13.38 -2.43
CA ARG A 33 6.02 13.57 -3.87
C ARG A 33 4.79 12.79 -4.37
N LEU A 34 4.03 13.39 -5.28
CA LEU A 34 3.01 12.68 -6.05
C LEU A 34 3.65 12.09 -7.32
N LEU A 35 3.20 10.90 -7.70
CA LEU A 35 3.74 10.16 -8.83
C LEU A 35 2.69 10.07 -9.94
N GLU A 36 3.14 10.30 -11.17
CA GLU A 36 2.32 10.17 -12.38
C GLU A 36 2.76 8.96 -13.21
N HIS A 37 1.94 8.56 -14.18
CA HIS A 37 2.33 7.51 -15.12
C HIS A 37 3.63 7.88 -15.86
N GLY A 38 4.56 6.93 -15.96
CA GLY A 38 5.84 7.10 -16.63
C GLY A 38 6.91 7.80 -15.78
N ASP A 39 6.57 8.28 -14.57
CA ASP A 39 7.57 8.79 -13.64
C ASP A 39 8.62 7.73 -13.32
N ILE A 40 9.87 8.19 -13.16
CA ILE A 40 10.96 7.34 -12.67
C ILE A 40 11.21 7.64 -11.18
N VAL A 41 11.17 6.58 -10.38
CA VAL A 41 11.69 6.56 -9.01
C VAL A 41 13.12 6.04 -9.07
N ASP A 42 14.07 6.95 -8.97
CA ASP A 42 15.50 6.66 -8.99
C ASP A 42 16.02 6.49 -7.55
N LEU A 43 16.61 5.33 -7.29
CA LEU A 43 17.24 4.97 -6.01
C LEU A 43 18.78 4.88 -6.13
N GLY A 44 19.34 5.29 -7.27
CA GLY A 44 20.76 5.23 -7.60
C GLY A 44 21.12 3.99 -8.40
N ASP A 45 21.16 2.83 -7.76
CA ASP A 45 21.50 1.55 -8.42
C ASP A 45 20.31 0.86 -9.10
N ARG A 46 19.10 1.34 -8.80
CA ARG A 46 17.81 0.85 -9.30
C ARG A 46 16.92 2.02 -9.72
N ALA A 47 16.16 1.79 -10.78
CA ALA A 47 15.19 2.75 -11.30
C ALA A 47 13.88 2.03 -11.62
N PHE A 48 12.77 2.61 -11.14
CA PHE A 48 11.44 2.05 -11.34
C PHE A 48 10.56 3.02 -12.12
N GLU A 49 9.95 2.53 -13.18
CA GLU A 49 8.93 3.26 -13.94
C GLU A 49 7.55 3.03 -13.29
N VAL A 50 6.83 4.12 -13.07
CA VAL A 50 5.47 4.10 -12.53
C VAL A 50 4.47 3.76 -13.62
N ILE A 51 3.68 2.71 -13.41
CA ILE A 51 2.59 2.30 -14.28
C ILE A 51 1.28 2.52 -13.52
N HIS A 52 0.47 3.48 -13.95
CA HIS A 52 -0.86 3.70 -13.39
C HIS A 52 -1.78 2.50 -13.64
N THR A 53 -2.38 1.95 -12.57
CA THR A 53 -3.25 0.78 -12.58
C THR A 53 -4.53 1.03 -11.78
N PRO A 54 -5.38 1.99 -12.20
CA PRO A 54 -6.60 2.32 -11.49
C PRO A 54 -7.59 1.14 -11.50
N GLY A 55 -8.31 0.94 -10.39
CA GLY A 55 -9.28 -0.15 -10.26
C GLY A 55 -9.59 -0.42 -8.80
N HIS A 56 -8.83 -1.33 -8.17
CA HIS A 56 -8.96 -1.66 -6.74
C HIS A 56 -8.87 -0.41 -5.85
N SER A 57 -8.01 0.54 -6.24
CA SER A 57 -8.05 1.91 -5.76
C SER A 57 -7.93 2.89 -6.93
N PRO A 58 -8.48 4.12 -6.82
CA PRO A 58 -8.36 5.13 -7.88
C PRO A 58 -6.91 5.54 -8.18
N GLY A 59 -6.03 5.53 -7.17
CA GLY A 59 -4.61 5.89 -7.29
C GLY A 59 -3.65 4.70 -7.30
N GLY A 60 -4.12 3.51 -7.66
CA GLY A 60 -3.28 2.31 -7.73
C GLY A 60 -2.18 2.47 -8.79
N ILE A 61 -0.96 2.05 -8.43
CA ILE A 61 0.20 2.02 -9.32
C ILE A 61 0.94 0.70 -9.19
N ALA A 62 1.64 0.31 -10.26
CA ALA A 62 2.70 -0.68 -10.24
C ALA A 62 4.06 0.00 -10.50
N LEU A 63 5.14 -0.63 -10.03
CA LEU A 63 6.52 -0.17 -10.21
C LEU A 63 7.30 -1.21 -11.00
N TYR A 64 7.82 -0.82 -12.17
CA TYR A 64 8.54 -1.73 -13.07
C TYR A 64 10.02 -1.38 -13.18
N GLU A 65 10.89 -2.36 -12.91
CA GLU A 65 12.33 -2.26 -13.09
C GLU A 65 12.77 -3.01 -14.35
N LYS A 66 13.18 -2.25 -15.38
CA LYS A 66 13.61 -2.80 -16.68
C LYS A 66 14.86 -3.69 -16.59
N LYS A 67 15.83 -3.31 -15.76
CA LYS A 67 17.14 -3.97 -15.66
C LYS A 67 17.04 -5.45 -15.29
N ASN A 68 16.15 -5.78 -14.35
CA ASN A 68 15.96 -7.15 -13.84
C ASN A 68 14.62 -7.76 -14.26
N GLY A 69 13.74 -7.00 -14.92
CA GLY A 69 12.41 -7.46 -15.30
C GLY A 69 11.46 -7.67 -14.11
N ILE A 70 11.62 -6.90 -13.03
CA ILE A 70 10.80 -7.03 -11.80
C ILE A 70 9.61 -6.08 -11.86
N LEU A 71 8.42 -6.60 -11.51
CA LEU A 71 7.19 -5.82 -11.35
C LEU A 71 6.69 -5.93 -9.91
N LEU A 72 6.39 -4.79 -9.28
CA LEU A 72 5.68 -4.70 -8.00
C LEU A 72 4.28 -4.15 -8.31
N SER A 73 3.21 -4.89 -7.99
CA SER A 73 1.81 -4.55 -8.32
C SER A 73 0.84 -4.86 -7.20
#